data_AF-A0A7X9RSZ5-F1
#
_entry.id   AF-A0A7X9RSZ5-F1
#
_cell.length_a   1.000
_cell.length_b   1.000
_cell.length_c   1.000
_cell.angle_alpha   90.00
_cell.angle_beta   90.00
_cell.angle_gamma   90.00
#
_symmetry.space_group_name_H-M   'P 1'
#
loop_
_entity.id
_entity.type
_entity.pdbx_description
1 polymer ?
#
loop_
_entity_poly.entity_id
_entity_poly.type
_entity_poly.pdbx_seq_one_letter_code
_entity_poly.pdbx_strand_id
1 'polypeptide(L)' 'MKNKTSIKVSNTRKVNTLKRYNLIQKRFTEIYNSSPKGLRFSMDSVIEQLSDEFACAVSTIKTALKNV' A
#
# COMPACT_ATOMS: atom_id res chain seq x y z
N MET A 1 32.94 -0.35 -14.62
CA MET A 1 32.27 -0.28 -13.30
C MET A 1 30.79 0.17 -13.35
N LYS A 2 30.04 -0.02 -14.45
CA LYS A 2 28.66 0.52 -14.59
C LYS A 2 27.54 -0.45 -14.13
N ASN A 3 27.82 -1.75 -14.01
CA ASN A 3 26.77 -2.76 -13.80
C ASN A 3 26.40 -2.98 -12.32
N LYS A 4 27.31 -2.72 -11.37
CA LYS A 4 27.05 -2.95 -9.93
C LYS A 4 26.11 -1.90 -9.32
N THR A 5 26.13 -0.67 -9.83
CA THR A 5 25.27 0.43 -9.35
C THR A 5 23.81 0.22 -9.74
N SER A 6 23.56 -0.29 -10.95
CA SER A 6 22.19 -0.52 -11.47
C SER A 6 21.43 -1.58 -10.66
N ILE A 7 22.11 -2.64 -10.23
CA ILE A 7 21.51 -3.74 -9.45
C ILE A 7 21.19 -3.28 -8.02
N LYS A 8 22.04 -2.44 -7.43
CA LYS A 8 21.82 -1.90 -6.09
C LYS A 8 20.60 -0.96 -6.07
N VAL A 9 20.48 -0.10 -7.08
CA VAL A 9 19.34 0.84 -7.21
C VAL A 9 18.01 0.10 -7.43
N SER A 10 17.99 -0.94 -8.25
CA SER A 10 16.78 -1.73 -8.48
C SER A 10 16.34 -2.51 -7.23
N ASN A 11 17.27 -3.07 -6.47
CA ASN A 11 16.97 -3.73 -5.19
C ASN A 11 16.44 -2.75 -4.13
N THR A 12 17.03 -1.57 -4.01
CA THR A 12 16.53 -0.53 -3.09
C THR A 12 15.12 -0.06 -3.47
N ARG A 13 14.82 0.11 -4.77
CA ARG A 13 13.46 0.45 -5.23
C ARG A 13 12.45 -0.62 -4.82
N LYS A 14 12.76 -1.90 -5.03
CA LYS A 14 11.89 -3.02 -4.63
C LYS A 14 11.61 -3.00 -3.12
N VAL A 15 12.64 -2.83 -2.29
CA VAL A 15 12.48 -2.76 -0.83
C VAL A 15 11.60 -1.59 -0.41
N ASN A 16 11.76 -0.42 -1.03
CA ASN A 16 10.94 0.75 -0.72
C ASN A 16 9.48 0.56 -1.13
N THR A 17 9.22 -0.07 -2.28
CA THR A 17 7.85 -0.42 -2.70
C THR A 17 7.20 -1.39 -1.72
N LEU A 18 7.91 -2.45 -1.30
CA LEU A 18 7.41 -3.40 -0.31
C LEU A 18 7.09 -2.74 1.03
N LYS A 19 7.98 -1.87 1.52
CA LYS A 19 7.73 -1.09 2.74
C LYS A 19 6.45 -0.24 2.61
N ARG A 20 6.24 0.39 1.44
CA ARG A 20 5.04 1.19 1.18
C ARG A 20 3.77 0.32 1.15
N TYR A 21 3.83 -0.87 0.56
CA TYR A 21 2.69 -1.80 0.56
C TYR A 21 2.35 -2.27 1.98
N ASN A 22 3.34 -2.61 2.80
CA ASN A 22 3.12 -2.98 4.20
C ASN A 22 2.45 -1.84 5.01
N LEU A 23 2.85 -0.58 4.75
CA LEU A 23 2.22 0.58 5.39
C LEU A 23 0.75 0.74 4.96
N ILE A 24 0.46 0.60 3.66
CA ILE A 24 -0.91 0.65 3.13
C ILE A 24 -1.79 -0.44 3.77
N GLN A 25 -1.28 -1.67 3.88
CA GLN A 25 -2.00 -2.79 4.50
C GLN A 25 -2.29 -2.54 5.98
N LYS A 26 -1.31 -2.05 6.73
CA LYS A 26 -1.48 -1.70 8.14
C LYS A 26 -2.56 -0.63 8.30
N ARG A 27 -2.49 0.42 7.47
CA ARG A 27 -3.45 1.52 7.51
C ARG A 27 -4.86 1.10 7.12
N PHE A 28 -5.00 0.25 6.10
CA PHE A 28 -6.28 -0.38 5.75
C PHE A 28 -6.88 -1.13 6.93
N THR A 29 -6.07 -1.94 7.60
CA THR A 29 -6.52 -2.75 8.76
C THR A 29 -6.95 -1.85 9.92
N GLU A 30 -6.21 -0.78 10.19
CA GLU A 30 -6.57 0.22 11.20
C GLU A 30 -7.92 0.86 10.89
N ILE A 31 -8.12 1.39 9.68
CA ILE A 31 -9.37 2.05 9.29
C ILE A 31 -10.53 1.04 9.31
N TYR A 32 -10.37 -0.11 8.65
CA TYR A 32 -11.43 -1.10 8.49
C TYR A 32 -11.84 -1.76 9.82
N ASN A 33 -10.92 -1.92 10.77
CA ASN A 33 -11.22 -2.48 12.10
C ASN A 33 -11.52 -1.43 13.16
N SER A 34 -11.15 -0.16 12.97
CA SER A 34 -11.56 0.93 13.87
C SER A 34 -13.06 1.15 13.86
N SER A 35 -13.73 0.79 12.76
CA SER A 35 -15.18 0.91 12.65
C SER A 35 -15.92 -0.24 13.36
N PRO A 36 -16.96 0.05 14.17
CA PRO A 36 -17.86 -0.95 14.72
C PRO A 36 -18.44 -1.83 13.61
N LYS A 37 -18.70 -3.12 13.86
CA LYS A 37 -19.14 -4.09 12.84
C LYS A 37 -20.37 -3.67 12.02
N GLY A 38 -21.23 -2.77 12.53
CA GLY A 38 -22.40 -2.21 11.82
C GLY A 38 -22.18 -0.86 11.11
N LEU A 39 -21.02 -0.23 11.29
CA LEU A 39 -20.62 1.06 10.66
C LEU A 39 -19.30 0.91 9.90
N ARG A 40 -18.94 -0.32 9.51
CA ARG A 40 -17.72 -0.55 8.72
C ARG A 40 -17.85 0.20 7.41
N PHE A 41 -16.84 1.02 7.14
CA PHE A 41 -16.69 1.64 5.83
C PHE A 41 -16.69 0.54 4.76
N SER A 42 -17.31 0.84 3.62
CA SER A 42 -17.20 -0.05 2.47
C SER A 42 -15.72 -0.23 2.11
N MET A 43 -15.36 -1.42 1.63
CA MET A 43 -13.97 -1.69 1.25
C MET A 43 -13.46 -0.69 0.20
N ASP A 44 -14.33 -0.30 -0.75
CA ASP A 44 -13.99 0.69 -1.77
C ASP A 44 -13.77 2.09 -1.19
N SER A 45 -14.58 2.53 -0.21
CA SER A 45 -14.37 3.81 0.47
C SER A 45 -13.02 3.88 1.20
N VAL A 46 -12.62 2.80 1.86
CA VAL A 46 -11.30 2.73 2.52
C VAL A 46 -10.18 2.73 1.47
N ILE A 47 -10.38 2.06 0.33
CA ILE A 47 -9.40 2.05 -0.76
C ILE A 47 -9.23 3.44 -1.39
N GLU A 48 -10.31 4.18 -1.61
CA GLU A 48 -10.26 5.57 -2.10
C GLU A 48 -9.55 6.48 -1.10
N GLN A 49 -9.90 6.39 0.20
CA GLN A 49 -9.22 7.14 1.24
C GLN A 49 -7.71 6.86 1.27
N LEU A 50 -7.30 5.60 1.12
CA LEU A 50 -5.87 5.24 1.07
C LEU A 50 -5.19 5.72 -0.22
N SER A 51 -5.90 5.74 -1.34
CA SER A 51 -5.42 6.30 -2.61
C SER A 51 -5.03 7.77 -2.44
N ASP A 52 -5.89 8.54 -1.76
CA ASP A 52 -5.65 9.94 -1.46
C ASP A 52 -4.54 10.12 -0.40
N GLU A 53 -4.59 9.36 0.70
CA GLU A 53 -3.60 9.44 1.80
C GLU A 53 -2.17 9.11 1.34
N PHE A 54 -2.02 8.10 0.48
CA PHE A 54 -0.73 7.68 -0.05
C PHE A 54 -0.37 8.34 -1.38
N ALA A 55 -1.21 9.24 -1.91
CA ALA A 55 -1.02 9.89 -3.21
C ALA A 55 -0.58 8.90 -4.30
N CYS A 56 -1.33 7.80 -4.44
CA CYS A 56 -1.08 6.78 -5.47
C CYS A 56 -2.40 6.29 -6.05
N ALA A 57 -2.35 5.58 -7.18
CA ALA A 57 -3.57 5.12 -7.82
C ALA A 57 -4.30 4.06 -6.98
N VAL A 58 -5.63 4.05 -7.03
CA VAL A 58 -6.49 2.99 -6.48
C VAL A 58 -6.02 1.59 -6.90
N SER A 59 -5.55 1.43 -8.14
CA SER A 59 -4.99 0.17 -8.63
C SER A 59 -3.75 -0.27 -7.85
N THR A 60 -2.89 0.68 -7.45
CA THR A 60 -1.70 0.42 -6.62
C THR A 60 -2.09 -0.01 -5.21
N ILE A 61 -3.12 0.63 -4.62
CA ILE A 61 -3.69 0.19 -3.34
C ILE A 61 -4.23 -1.23 -3.43
N LYS A 62 -5.03 -1.54 -4.46
CA LYS A 62 -5.56 -2.89 -4.70
C LYS A 62 -4.43 -3.92 -4.88
N THR A 63 -3.35 -3.57 -5.57
CA THR A 63 -2.17 -4.43 -5.70
C THR A 63 -1.44 -4.62 -4.37
N ALA A 64 -1.34 -3.59 -3.54
CA ALA A 64 -0.75 -3.67 -2.21
C ALA A 64 -1.58 -4.60 -1.29
N LEU A 65 -2.91 -4.56 -1.40
CA LEU A 65 -3.80 -5.43 -0.63
C LEU A 65 -3.87 -6.88 -1.16
N LYS A 66 -3.57 -7.12 -2.45
CA LYS A 66 -3.57 -8.47 -3.05
C LYS A 66 -2.29 -9.28 -2.84
N ASN A 67 -1.13 -8.64 -2.69
CA ASN A 67 0.17 -9.33 -2.57
C ASN A 67 0.43 -9.85 -1.15
N VAL A 68 -0.53 -10.59 -0.58
CA VAL A 68 -0.38 -11.34 0.68
C VAL A 68 0.00 -12.78 0.36
#